data_AF-A0A1F3LK67-F1
#
_entry.id   AF-A0A1F3LK67-F1
#
_cell.length_a   1.000
_cell.length_b   1.000
_cell.length_c   1.000
_cell.angle_alpha   90.00
_cell.angle_beta   90.00
_cell.angle_gamma   90.00
#
_symmetry.space_group_name_H-M   'P 1'
#
loop_
_entity.id
_entity.type
_entity.pdbx_description
1 polymer ?
#
loop_
_entity_poly.entity_id
_entity_poly.type
_entity_poly.pdbx_seq_one_letter_code
_entity_poly.pdbx_strand_id
1 'polypeptide(L)'
;MFIKLFLIALPVFFVIDMIWLVLVARKFYNKHLGFLMRPDINWYAAIIFYLLFIAGLVVFVISPAVEKHSPVHALLYGALFGLIAYATYDLTNLATLKDWPLLVTVVDL
;
A
#
# COMPACT_ATOMS: atom_id res chain seq x y z
N MET A 1 -3.85 10.71 20.85
CA MET A 1 -3.87 9.27 20.50
C MET A 1 -3.27 9.01 19.12
N PHE A 2 -3.67 9.76 18.08
CA PHE A 2 -3.18 9.63 16.70
C PHE A 2 -1.64 9.49 16.57
N ILE A 3 -0.85 10.44 17.09
CA ILE A 3 0.61 10.45 16.96
C ILE A 3 1.24 9.14 17.47
N LYS A 4 0.74 8.61 18.60
CA LYS A 4 1.22 7.33 19.15
C LYS A 4 0.93 6.17 18.20
N LEU A 5 -0.30 6.08 17.68
CA LEU A 5 -0.68 5.02 16.73
C LEU A 5 0.12 5.14 15.43
N PHE A 6 0.34 6.35 14.93
CA PHE A 6 1.15 6.62 13.75
C PHE A 6 2.60 6.19 13.93
N LEU A 7 3.25 6.57 15.04
CA LEU A 7 4.64 6.20 15.31
C LEU A 7 4.84 4.68 15.52
N ILE A 8 3.78 3.95 15.87
CA ILE A 8 3.81 2.48 15.94
C ILE A 8 3.53 1.88 14.56
N ALA A 9 2.49 2.36 13.86
CA ALA A 9 2.08 1.84 12.57
C ALA A 9 3.15 2.05 11.50
N LEU A 10 3.87 3.18 11.53
CA LEU A 10 4.89 3.53 10.56
C LEU A 10 6.00 2.46 10.42
N PRO A 11 6.76 2.15 11.48
CA PRO A 11 7.80 1.13 11.38
C PRO A 11 7.23 -0.27 11.16
N VAL A 12 6.07 -0.61 11.73
CA VAL A 12 5.46 -1.94 11.57
C VAL A 12 5.05 -2.17 10.12
N PHE A 13 4.32 -1.23 9.53
CA PHE A 13 3.92 -1.30 8.12
C PHE A 13 5.14 -1.33 7.21
N PHE A 14 6.14 -0.47 7.47
CA PHE A 14 7.35 -0.42 6.68
C PHE A 14 8.13 -1.75 6.70
N VAL A 15 8.23 -2.42 7.84
CA VAL A 15 8.89 -3.74 7.93
C VAL A 15 8.13 -4.80 7.13
N ILE A 16 6.80 -4.84 7.26
CA ILE A 16 5.95 -5.79 6.52
C ILE A 16 6.09 -5.55 5.01
N ASP A 17 6.02 -4.29 4.60
CA ASP A 17 6.13 -3.92 3.20
C ASP A 17 7.53 -4.20 2.63
N MET A 18 8.59 -3.98 3.41
CA MET A 18 9.95 -4.32 2.99
C MET A 18 10.13 -5.81 2.72
N ILE A 19 9.47 -6.67 3.50
CA ILE A 19 9.49 -8.13 3.26
C ILE A 19 8.85 -8.44 1.91
N TRP A 20 7.70 -7.85 1.59
CA TRP A 20 7.06 -7.99 0.28
C TRP A 20 7.97 -7.47 -0.85
N LEU A 21 8.54 -6.27 -0.68
CA LEU A 21 9.35 -5.61 -1.68
C LEU A 21 10.60 -6.43 -2.06
N VAL A 22 11.28 -6.96 -1.04
CA VAL A 22 12.52 -7.73 -1.23
C VAL A 22 12.25 -9.12 -1.79
N LEU A 23 11.21 -9.81 -1.31
CA LEU A 23 10.98 -11.22 -1.65
C LEU A 23 10.21 -11.40 -2.96
N VAL A 24 9.20 -10.55 -3.21
CA VAL A 24 8.25 -10.77 -4.31
C VAL A 24 8.33 -9.65 -5.33
N ALA A 25 8.14 -8.41 -4.89
CA ALA A 25 7.94 -7.25 -5.75
C ALA A 25 9.10 -7.05 -6.73
N ARG A 26 10.35 -7.15 -6.24
CA ARG A 26 11.53 -6.83 -7.07
C ARG A 26 11.60 -7.67 -8.34
N LYS A 27 11.32 -8.98 -8.28
CA LYS A 27 11.36 -9.83 -9.50
C LYS A 27 10.05 -9.72 -10.28
N PHE A 28 8.92 -9.64 -9.59
CA PHE A 28 7.60 -9.61 -10.20
C PHE A 28 7.37 -8.32 -11.00
N TYR A 29 7.60 -7.15 -10.41
CA TYR A 29 7.42 -5.87 -11.10
C TYR A 29 8.47 -5.64 -12.18
N ASN A 30 9.74 -6.02 -11.97
CA ASN A 30 10.73 -5.92 -13.07
C ASN A 30 10.33 -6.77 -14.28
N LYS A 31 9.73 -7.95 -14.07
CA LYS A 31 9.28 -8.82 -15.16
C LYS A 31 8.09 -8.23 -15.92
N HIS A 32 7.12 -7.64 -15.23
CA HIS A 32 5.85 -7.21 -15.85
C HIS A 32 5.81 -5.71 -16.17
N LEU A 33 6.48 -4.88 -15.38
CA LEU A 33 6.49 -3.42 -15.48
C LEU A 33 7.88 -2.85 -15.76
N GLY A 34 8.92 -3.67 -16.00
CA GLY A 34 10.30 -3.19 -16.16
C GLY A 34 10.48 -2.13 -17.25
N PHE A 35 9.63 -2.14 -18.29
CA PHE A 35 9.63 -1.12 -19.35
C PHE A 35 9.07 0.25 -18.90
N LEU A 36 8.31 0.30 -17.81
CA LEU A 36 7.79 1.52 -17.18
C LEU A 36 8.62 1.97 -15.98
N MET A 37 9.50 1.12 -15.45
CA MET A 37 10.27 1.40 -14.25
C MET A 37 11.34 2.45 -14.51
N ARG A 38 11.41 3.44 -13.61
CA ARG A 38 12.48 4.43 -13.59
C ARG A 38 13.81 3.77 -13.17
N PRO A 39 14.97 4.20 -13.72
CA PRO A 39 16.28 3.65 -13.36
C PRO A 39 16.68 3.93 -11.90
N ASP A 40 16.17 5.00 -11.31
CA ASP A 40 16.48 5.44 -9.95
C ASP A 40 15.21 5.69 -9.13
N ILE A 41 15.32 5.48 -7.80
CA ILE A 41 14.18 5.58 -6.89
C ILE A 41 13.87 7.06 -6.61
N ASN A 42 12.62 7.46 -6.83
CA ASN A 42 12.13 8.76 -6.38
C ASN A 42 11.80 8.71 -4.87
N TRP A 43 12.82 8.91 -4.03
CA TRP A 43 12.68 8.88 -2.58
C TRP A 43 11.68 9.89 -2.03
N TYR A 44 11.55 11.07 -2.63
CA TYR A 44 10.57 12.07 -2.19
C TYR A 44 9.14 11.56 -2.32
N ALA A 45 8.79 11.01 -3.49
CA ALA A 45 7.47 10.44 -3.73
C ALA A 45 7.20 9.23 -2.80
N ALA A 46 8.19 8.36 -2.61
CA ALA A 46 8.07 7.20 -1.73
C ALA A 46 7.84 7.60 -0.27
N ILE A 47 8.61 8.55 0.27
CA ILE A 47 8.46 9.03 1.65
C ILE A 47 7.08 9.67 1.84
N ILE A 48 6.66 10.54 0.92
CA ILE A 48 5.34 11.19 0.98
C ILE A 48 4.23 10.14 0.95
N PHE A 49 4.34 9.13 0.09
CA PHE A 49 3.40 8.02 0.03
C PHE A 49 3.28 7.31 1.38
N TYR A 50 4.38 6.86 1.99
CA TYR A 50 4.32 6.16 3.27
C TYR A 50 3.68 7.03 4.36
N LEU A 51 4.05 8.31 4.45
CA LEU A 51 3.49 9.21 5.45
C LEU A 51 1.97 9.40 5.26
N LEU A 52 1.52 9.63 4.02
CA LEU A 52 0.10 9.81 3.72
C LEU A 52 -0.71 8.53 3.87
N PHE A 53 -0.21 7.41 3.34
CA PHE A 53 -0.88 6.12 3.39
C PHE A 53 -1.09 5.68 4.84
N ILE A 54 -0.05 5.80 5.67
CA ILE A 54 -0.11 5.37 7.07
C ILE A 54 -0.93 6.35 7.91
N ALA A 55 -0.92 7.65 7.58
CA ALA A 55 -1.85 8.59 8.20
C ALA A 55 -3.30 8.20 7.90
N GLY A 56 -3.62 7.88 6.64
CA GLY A 56 -4.93 7.37 6.24
C GLY A 56 -5.29 6.07 6.97
N LEU A 57 -4.38 5.11 7.01
CA LEU A 57 -4.57 3.84 7.73
C LEU A 57 -4.87 4.07 9.21
N VAL A 58 -4.18 5.02 9.87
CA VAL A 58 -4.44 5.35 11.27
C VAL A 58 -5.80 6.01 11.47
N VAL A 59 -6.18 6.95 10.58
CA VAL A 59 -7.47 7.66 10.68
C VAL A 59 -8.65 6.73 10.42
N PHE A 60 -8.60 5.96 9.33
CA PHE A 60 -9.76 5.22 8.84
C PHE A 60 -9.86 3.80 9.39
N VAL A 61 -8.76 3.20 9.85
CA VAL A 61 -8.72 1.79 10.27
C VAL A 61 -8.28 1.64 11.72
N ILE A 62 -7.05 2.07 12.06
CA ILE A 62 -6.45 1.72 13.36
C ILE A 62 -7.15 2.45 14.51
N SER A 63 -7.35 3.77 14.43
CA SER A 63 -7.99 4.52 15.53
C SER A 63 -9.41 4.01 15.81
N PRO A 64 -10.29 3.84 14.80
CA PRO A 64 -11.62 3.28 15.03
C PRO A 64 -11.59 1.85 15.59
N ALA A 65 -10.64 1.01 15.17
CA ALA A 65 -10.53 -0.36 15.66
C ALA A 65 -10.08 -0.42 17.13
N VAL A 66 -9.15 0.45 17.51
CA VAL A 66 -8.67 0.59 18.90
C VAL A 66 -9.79 1.11 19.80
N GLU A 67 -10.52 2.15 19.37
CA GLU A 67 -11.65 2.71 20.13
C GLU A 67 -12.77 1.68 20.34
N LYS A 68 -13.04 0.84 19.33
CA LYS A 68 -14.04 -0.23 19.39
C LYS A 68 -13.53 -1.51 20.06
N HIS A 69 -12.25 -1.58 20.43
CA HIS A 69 -11.57 -2.81 20.90
C HIS A 69 -11.83 -4.03 19.98
N SER A 70 -11.87 -3.81 18.66
CA SER A 70 -12.30 -4.83 17.70
C SER A 70 -11.21 -5.15 16.68
N PRO A 71 -10.52 -6.31 16.80
CA PRO A 71 -9.56 -6.75 15.78
C PRO A 71 -10.25 -7.10 14.46
N VAL A 72 -11.51 -7.53 14.50
CA VAL A 72 -12.33 -7.78 13.31
C VAL A 72 -12.56 -6.48 12.53
N HIS A 73 -12.77 -5.36 13.22
CA HIS A 73 -12.88 -4.06 12.56
C HIS A 73 -11.58 -3.69 11.84
N ALA A 74 -10.42 -3.86 12.49
CA ALA A 74 -9.12 -3.63 11.87
C ALA A 74 -8.90 -4.49 10.62
N LEU A 75 -9.28 -5.77 10.67
CA LEU A 75 -9.15 -6.69 9.54
C LEU A 75 -10.03 -6.27 8.36
N LEU A 76 -11.33 -6.07 8.58
CA LEU A 76 -12.28 -5.78 7.50
C LEU A 76 -12.05 -4.41 6.87
N TYR A 77 -11.87 -3.38 7.69
CA TYR A 77 -11.65 -2.03 7.20
C TYR A 77 -10.22 -1.83 6.71
N GLY A 78 -9.25 -2.59 7.23
CA GLY A 78 -7.89 -2.65 6.68
C GLY A 78 -7.88 -3.25 5.29
N ALA A 79 -8.55 -4.39 5.09
CA ALA A 79 -8.70 -5.01 3.78
C ALA A 79 -9.42 -4.08 2.79
N LEU A 80 -10.52 -3.45 3.21
CA LEU A 80 -11.25 -2.51 2.37
C LEU A 80 -10.43 -1.26 2.01
N PHE A 81 -9.71 -0.69 2.98
CA PHE A 81 -8.85 0.47 2.76
C PHE A 81 -7.72 0.15 1.78
N GLY A 82 -7.06 -1.00 1.96
CA GLY A 82 -6.04 -1.51 1.05
C GLY A 82 -6.59 -1.72 -0.36
N LEU A 83 -7.70 -2.45 -0.48
CA LEU A 83 -8.37 -2.72 -1.75
C LEU A 83 -8.68 -1.43 -2.50
N ILE A 84 -9.27 -0.43 -1.84
CA ILE A 84 -9.59 0.85 -2.48
C ILE A 84 -8.32 1.59 -2.91
N ALA A 85 -7.29 1.63 -2.07
CA ALA A 85 -6.05 2.33 -2.37
C ALA A 85 -5.33 1.73 -3.58
N TYR A 86 -5.16 0.41 -3.61
CA TYR A 86 -4.52 -0.30 -4.72
C TYR A 86 -5.41 -0.30 -5.97
N ALA A 87 -6.74 -0.47 -5.84
CA ALA A 87 -7.67 -0.34 -6.96
C ALA A 87 -7.61 1.03 -7.63
N THR A 88 -7.45 2.10 -6.85
CA THR A 88 -7.30 3.45 -7.40
C THR A 88 -6.07 3.57 -8.29
N TYR A 89 -4.98 2.88 -7.98
CA TYR A 89 -3.78 2.88 -8.81
C TYR A 89 -3.91 1.89 -9.99
N ASP A 90 -4.17 0.62 -9.68
CA ASP A 90 -4.13 -0.48 -10.63
C ASP A 90 -5.25 -0.46 -11.64
N LEU A 91 -6.50 -0.21 -11.23
CA LEU A 91 -7.62 -0.18 -12.17
C LEU A 91 -7.58 1.08 -13.05
N THR A 92 -7.10 2.21 -12.52
CA THR A 92 -6.91 3.41 -13.32
C THR A 92 -5.80 3.22 -14.35
N ASN A 93 -4.67 2.61 -13.98
CA ASN A 93 -3.62 2.30 -14.94
C ASN A 93 -4.08 1.27 -15.97
N LEU A 94 -4.81 0.22 -15.56
CA LEU A 94 -5.39 -0.76 -16.49
C LEU A 94 -6.36 -0.11 -17.48
N ALA A 95 -7.09 0.93 -17.07
CA ALA A 95 -8.01 1.66 -17.93
C ALA A 95 -7.32 2.67 -18.88
N THR A 96 -6.14 3.19 -18.50
CA THR A 96 -5.53 4.36 -19.19
C THR A 96 -4.23 4.05 -19.93
N LEU A 97 -3.49 3.02 -19.50
CA LEU A 97 -2.21 2.63 -20.09
C LEU A 97 -2.39 1.44 -21.04
N LYS A 98 -1.78 1.53 -22.23
CA LYS A 98 -1.98 0.55 -23.32
C LYS A 98 -1.57 -0.88 -22.95
N ASP A 99 -0.42 -1.03 -22.31
CA ASP A 99 0.23 -2.33 -22.08
C ASP A 99 0.32 -2.66 -20.58
N TRP A 100 -0.65 -2.20 -19.78
CA TRP A 100 -0.69 -2.51 -18.35
C TRP A 100 -1.07 -3.99 -18.10
N PRO A 101 -0.28 -4.77 -17.36
CA PRO A 101 -0.54 -6.19 -17.16
C PRO A 101 -1.70 -6.44 -16.18
N LEU A 102 -2.77 -7.09 -16.64
CA LEU A 102 -3.89 -7.51 -15.77
C LEU A 102 -3.44 -8.36 -14.57
N LEU A 103 -2.40 -9.17 -14.74
CA LEU A 103 -1.86 -9.99 -13.65
C LEU A 103 -1.31 -9.14 -12.50
N VAL A 104 -0.72 -7.97 -12.78
CA VAL A 104 -0.25 -7.06 -11.73
C VAL A 104 -1.44 -6.54 -10.93
N THR A 105 -2.46 -6.05 -11.62
CA THR A 105 -3.70 -5.58 -11.00
C THR A 105 -4.35 -6.63 -10.11
N VAL A 106 -4.42 -7.90 -10.53
CA VAL A 106 -5.05 -8.96 -9.72
C VAL A 106 -4.21 -9.34 -8.50
N VAL A 107 -2.88 -9.24 -8.58
CA VAL A 107 -1.99 -9.59 -7.45
C VAL A 107 -1.94 -8.47 -6.40
N ASP A 108 -2.06 -7.21 -6.83
CA ASP A 108 -1.97 -6.04 -5.96
C ASP A 108 -3.31 -5.75 -5.21
N LEU A 109 -4.42 -6.30 -5.68
CA LEU A 109 -5.76 -6.22 -5.05
C LEU A 109 -6.02 -7.34 -4.03
#